data_AF-A0A955JXB5-F1
#
_entry.id   AF-A0A955JXB5-F1
#
_cell.length_a   1.000
_cell.length_b   1.000
_cell.length_c   1.000
_cell.angle_alpha   90.00
_cell.angle_beta   90.00
_cell.angle_gamma   90.00
#
_symmetry.space_group_name_H-M   'P 1'
#
loop_
_entity.id
_entity.type
_entity.pdbx_description
1 polymer ?
#
loop_
_entity_poly.entity_id
_entity_poly.type
_entity_poly.pdbx_seq_one_letter_code
_entity_poly.pdbx_strand_id
1 'polypeptide(L)'
;METKDIILLAVTLLILGEVTYLLARLPKTSIKAKDRAVLVDTSVLMDGRITALARTGFIGGTLVIPRSVVGELQFLADNADADKRARARHGLDIVTELQHMPEVEVELLQDGSRATEGVDERLLALAKKHQAVICTLDYNLNKVAVVEGITVLNINELAQALRMAHLPGEELMIEVVQKGQDSHQGVGYLPDGTMVVVEQANKLIGQAVRVEIVRSLQTAAGKMMFAKRVGVKPVATQGTAVLKAAVSSTGGRKQAQTTQRQNSTEPEKHGQQNRRTNDTPKRASQRRAYHAHPKRQSRDREDALLDLVNNQN
;
A
#
# COMPACT_ATOMS: atom_id res chain seq x y z
N MET A 1 4.92 -4.20 -72.52
CA MET A 1 4.20 -5.14 -71.65
C MET A 1 3.00 -5.62 -72.42
N GLU A 2 2.89 -6.93 -72.63
CA GLU A 2 1.70 -7.50 -73.25
C GLU A 2 0.50 -7.36 -72.31
N THR A 3 -0.72 -7.36 -72.85
CA THR A 3 -1.95 -7.32 -72.04
C THR A 3 -2.00 -8.45 -71.00
N LYS A 4 -1.39 -9.59 -71.29
CA LYS A 4 -1.23 -10.71 -70.37
C LYS A 4 -0.37 -10.37 -69.15
N ASP A 5 0.71 -9.59 -69.35
CA ASP A 5 1.61 -9.17 -68.26
C ASP A 5 0.88 -8.21 -67.31
N ILE A 6 0.08 -7.31 -67.86
CA ILE A 6 -0.71 -6.33 -67.08
C ILE A 6 -1.78 -7.04 -66.25
N ILE A 7 -2.45 -8.05 -66.82
CA ILE A 7 -3.45 -8.84 -66.11
C ILE A 7 -2.79 -9.67 -64.99
N LEU A 8 -1.65 -10.29 -65.27
CA LEU A 8 -0.91 -11.08 -64.28
C LEU A 8 -0.46 -10.21 -63.09
N LEU A 9 0.02 -9.00 -63.36
CA LEU A 9 0.45 -8.04 -62.34
C LEU A 9 -0.72 -7.54 -61.50
N ALA A 10 -1.88 -7.29 -62.11
CA ALA A 10 -3.09 -6.89 -61.39
C ALA A 10 -3.58 -7.99 -60.44
N VAL A 11 -3.59 -9.25 -60.91
CA VAL A 11 -4.00 -10.40 -60.09
C VAL A 11 -3.02 -10.65 -58.94
N THR A 12 -1.71 -10.54 -59.17
CA THR A 12 -0.71 -10.71 -58.10
C THR A 12 -0.81 -9.63 -57.04
N LEU A 13 -1.05 -8.36 -57.41
CA LEU A 13 -1.27 -7.28 -56.45
C LEU A 13 -2.57 -7.46 -55.65
N LEU A 14 -3.62 -7.98 -56.28
CA LEU A 14 -4.88 -8.28 -55.60
C LEU A 14 -4.71 -9.40 -54.56
N ILE A 15 -4.05 -10.50 -54.93
CA ILE A 15 -3.73 -11.60 -54.00
C ILE A 15 -2.84 -11.09 -52.87
N LEU A 16 -1.80 -10.30 -53.18
CA LEU A 16 -0.92 -9.74 -52.16
C LEU A 16 -1.69 -8.84 -51.17
N GLY A 17 -2.62 -8.03 -51.68
CA GLY A 17 -3.50 -7.20 -50.86
C GLY A 17 -4.40 -8.03 -49.94
N GLU A 18 -5.04 -9.07 -50.47
CA GLU A 18 -5.89 -9.96 -49.67
C GLU A 18 -5.08 -10.74 -48.62
N VAL A 19 -3.92 -11.29 -48.98
CA VAL A 19 -3.03 -12.02 -48.06
C VAL A 19 -2.53 -11.08 -46.95
N THR A 20 -2.15 -9.85 -47.31
CA THR A 20 -1.72 -8.83 -46.32
C THR A 20 -2.86 -8.45 -45.39
N TYR A 21 -4.08 -8.25 -45.93
CA TYR A 21 -5.27 -7.96 -45.15
C TYR A 21 -5.62 -9.11 -44.19
N LEU A 22 -5.53 -10.36 -44.67
CA LEU A 22 -5.82 -11.53 -43.87
C LEU A 22 -4.80 -11.71 -42.74
N LEU A 23 -3.50 -11.55 -43.04
CA LEU A 23 -2.42 -11.58 -42.04
C LEU A 23 -2.58 -10.47 -40.99
N ALA A 24 -2.98 -9.26 -41.39
CA ALA A 24 -3.25 -8.16 -40.47
C ALA A 24 -4.48 -8.43 -39.56
N ARG A 25 -5.41 -9.29 -40.00
CA ARG A 25 -6.63 -9.63 -39.29
C ARG A 25 -6.53 -10.91 -38.45
N LEU A 26 -5.45 -11.68 -38.58
CA LEU A 26 -5.23 -12.84 -37.73
C LEU A 26 -5.10 -12.40 -36.26
N PRO A 27 -5.75 -13.09 -35.31
CA PRO A 27 -5.58 -12.80 -33.90
C PRO A 27 -4.11 -12.99 -33.53
N LYS A 28 -3.51 -12.01 -32.84
CA LYS A 28 -2.15 -12.11 -32.32
C LYS A 28 -2.14 -13.17 -31.23
N THR A 29 -1.71 -14.38 -31.58
CA THR A 29 -1.60 -15.53 -30.67
C THR A 29 -0.19 -15.70 -30.11
N SER A 30 0.76 -14.85 -30.55
CA SER A 30 2.15 -14.91 -30.14
C SER A 30 2.54 -13.60 -29.46
N ILE A 31 3.01 -13.72 -28.22
CA ILE A 31 3.67 -12.61 -27.52
C ILE A 31 4.92 -12.24 -28.31
N LYS A 32 5.13 -10.94 -28.56
CA LYS A 32 6.32 -10.48 -29.29
C LYS A 32 7.59 -10.83 -28.50
N ALA A 33 8.39 -11.74 -29.04
CA ALA A 33 9.56 -12.35 -28.42
C ALA A 33 10.78 -11.42 -28.20
N LYS A 34 10.61 -10.09 -28.19
CA LYS A 34 11.75 -9.15 -28.06
C LYS A 34 12.00 -8.69 -26.63
N ASP A 35 11.01 -8.77 -25.74
CA ASP A 35 11.11 -8.40 -24.33
C ASP A 35 10.43 -9.45 -23.43
N ARG A 36 10.88 -9.52 -22.17
CA ARG A 36 10.36 -10.45 -21.15
C ARG A 36 8.86 -10.24 -20.95
N ALA A 37 8.04 -11.21 -21.35
CA ALA A 37 6.60 -11.17 -21.20
C ALA A 37 6.19 -11.33 -19.72
N VAL A 38 5.31 -10.44 -19.25
CA VAL A 38 4.78 -10.46 -17.88
C VAL A 38 3.29 -10.79 -17.94
N LEU A 39 2.91 -12.02 -17.60
CA LEU A 39 1.52 -12.44 -17.50
C LEU A 39 0.89 -11.85 -16.24
N VAL A 40 -0.19 -11.08 -16.41
CA VAL A 40 -0.87 -10.41 -15.30
C VAL A 40 -2.06 -11.23 -14.83
N ASP A 41 -2.11 -11.51 -13.53
CA ASP A 41 -3.21 -12.21 -12.86
C ASP A 41 -4.36 -11.27 -12.45
N THR A 42 -5.56 -11.83 -12.29
CA THR A 42 -6.78 -11.19 -11.77
C THR A 42 -6.53 -10.47 -10.45
N SER A 43 -5.79 -11.10 -9.52
CA SER A 43 -5.53 -10.54 -8.19
C SER A 43 -4.80 -9.19 -8.23
N VAL A 44 -3.84 -9.05 -9.15
CA VAL A 44 -3.06 -7.82 -9.35
C VAL A 44 -3.90 -6.71 -9.95
N LEU A 45 -4.76 -7.05 -10.91
CA LEU A 45 -5.66 -6.08 -11.55
C LEU A 45 -6.68 -5.54 -10.55
N MET A 46 -7.26 -6.40 -9.71
CA MET A 46 -8.23 -6.00 -8.69
C MET A 46 -7.64 -5.11 -7.59
N ASP A 47 -6.34 -5.26 -7.28
CA ASP A 47 -5.64 -4.41 -6.31
C ASP A 47 -5.25 -3.04 -6.89
N GLY A 48 -4.87 -3.00 -8.17
CA GLY A 48 -4.65 -1.77 -8.93
C GLY A 48 -3.28 -1.10 -8.75
N ARG A 49 -2.45 -1.48 -7.75
CA ARG A 49 -1.11 -0.88 -7.56
C ARG A 49 -0.15 -1.09 -8.74
N ILE A 50 -0.46 -2.04 -9.63
CA ILE A 50 0.29 -2.26 -10.86
C ILE A 50 0.38 -1.01 -11.74
N THR A 51 -0.63 -0.14 -11.74
CA THR A 51 -0.63 1.10 -12.55
C THR A 51 0.40 2.10 -12.05
N ALA A 52 0.55 2.23 -10.73
CA ALA A 52 1.58 3.07 -10.13
C ALA A 52 2.98 2.52 -10.48
N LEU A 53 3.17 1.21 -10.38
CA LEU A 53 4.45 0.57 -10.74
C LEU A 53 4.77 0.73 -12.24
N ALA A 54 3.77 0.55 -13.12
CA ALA A 54 3.93 0.74 -14.56
C ALA A 54 4.38 2.18 -14.89
N ARG A 55 3.74 3.19 -14.27
CA ARG A 55 4.13 4.61 -14.43
C ARG A 55 5.57 4.91 -14.03
N THR A 56 6.14 4.19 -13.06
CA THR A 56 7.54 4.40 -12.65
C THR A 56 8.56 3.81 -13.62
N GLY A 57 8.13 2.96 -14.56
CA GLY A 57 9.01 2.18 -15.44
C GLY A 57 9.69 0.98 -14.75
N PHE A 58 9.31 0.65 -13.51
CA PHE A 58 9.89 -0.49 -12.78
C PHE A 58 9.42 -1.84 -13.32
N ILE A 59 8.19 -1.89 -13.86
CA ILE A 59 7.69 -3.06 -14.57
C ILE A 59 8.18 -2.99 -16.01
N GLY A 60 9.29 -3.67 -16.28
CA GLY A 60 9.85 -3.81 -17.63
C GLY A 60 9.19 -4.95 -18.43
N GLY A 61 9.18 -4.79 -19.76
CA GLY A 61 8.66 -5.75 -20.72
C GLY A 61 7.20 -5.55 -21.11
N THR A 62 6.68 -6.40 -21.98
CA THR A 62 5.28 -6.35 -22.41
C THR A 62 4.39 -6.98 -21.32
N LEU A 63 3.44 -6.20 -20.80
CA LEU A 63 2.38 -6.70 -19.93
C LEU A 63 1.38 -7.48 -20.77
N VAL A 64 1.26 -8.77 -20.51
CA VAL A 64 0.35 -9.66 -21.22
C VAL A 64 -0.82 -9.97 -20.31
N ILE A 65 -2.01 -9.56 -20.70
CA ILE A 65 -3.25 -9.82 -19.97
C ILE A 65 -4.07 -10.84 -20.77
N PRO A 66 -4.15 -12.11 -20.30
CA PRO A 66 -4.98 -13.12 -20.96
C PRO A 66 -6.45 -12.73 -21.00
N ARG A 67 -7.16 -13.15 -22.05
CA ARG A 67 -8.62 -12.97 -22.15
C ARG A 67 -9.36 -13.80 -21.10
N SER A 68 -8.80 -14.90 -20.64
CA SER A 68 -9.33 -15.70 -19.53
C SER A 68 -9.38 -14.91 -18.21
N VAL A 69 -8.34 -14.13 -17.90
CA VAL A 69 -8.27 -13.22 -16.75
C VAL A 69 -9.34 -12.12 -16.86
N VAL A 70 -9.48 -11.49 -18.03
CA VAL A 70 -10.55 -10.50 -18.26
C VAL A 70 -11.94 -11.13 -18.11
N GLY A 71 -12.10 -12.37 -18.59
CA GLY A 71 -13.34 -13.13 -18.46
C GLY A 71 -13.69 -13.45 -17.01
N GLU A 72 -12.70 -13.75 -16.16
CA GLU A 72 -12.90 -13.94 -14.73
C GLU A 72 -13.29 -12.64 -14.03
N LEU A 73 -12.63 -11.52 -14.33
CA LEU A 73 -13.03 -10.20 -13.82
C LEU A 73 -14.48 -9.88 -14.16
N GLN A 74 -14.90 -10.12 -15.40
CA GLN A 74 -16.30 -9.94 -15.81
C GLN A 74 -17.25 -10.86 -15.03
N PHE A 75 -16.91 -12.14 -14.92
CA PHE A 75 -17.70 -13.10 -14.15
C PHE A 75 -17.86 -12.68 -12.69
N LEU A 76 -16.79 -12.23 -12.04
CA LEU A 76 -16.81 -11.71 -10.67
C LEU A 76 -17.61 -10.41 -10.56
N ALA A 77 -17.52 -9.51 -11.54
CA ALA A 77 -18.26 -8.25 -11.56
C ALA A 77 -19.79 -8.42 -11.63
N ASP A 78 -20.25 -9.53 -12.22
CA ASP A 78 -21.66 -9.85 -12.40
C ASP A 78 -22.21 -10.76 -11.29
N ASN A 79 -21.42 -11.73 -10.81
CA ASN A 79 -21.92 -12.85 -10.00
C ASN A 79 -21.41 -12.88 -8.55
N ALA A 80 -20.37 -12.11 -8.20
CA ALA A 80 -19.83 -12.11 -6.85
C ALA A 80 -20.68 -11.25 -5.88
N ASP A 81 -20.28 -11.17 -4.62
CA ASP A 81 -20.83 -10.26 -3.60
C ASP A 81 -20.45 -8.79 -3.86
N ALA A 82 -21.11 -7.84 -3.17
CA ALA A 82 -20.98 -6.41 -3.47
C ALA A 82 -19.54 -5.91 -3.48
N ASP A 83 -18.73 -6.31 -2.51
CA ASP A 83 -17.34 -5.87 -2.38
C ASP A 83 -16.47 -6.47 -3.48
N LYS A 84 -16.58 -7.78 -3.73
CA LYS A 84 -15.85 -8.43 -4.83
C LYS A 84 -16.25 -7.88 -6.19
N ARG A 85 -17.54 -7.60 -6.42
CA ARG A 85 -18.02 -6.98 -7.66
C ARG A 85 -17.41 -5.60 -7.88
N ALA A 86 -17.35 -4.77 -6.83
CA ALA A 86 -16.75 -3.44 -6.91
C ALA A 86 -15.25 -3.54 -7.28
N ARG A 87 -14.50 -4.43 -6.64
CA ARG A 87 -13.08 -4.66 -6.96
C ARG A 87 -12.87 -5.24 -8.36
N ALA A 88 -13.76 -6.12 -8.83
CA ALA A 88 -13.64 -6.72 -10.16
C ALA A 88 -13.89 -5.69 -11.28
N ARG A 89 -14.88 -4.79 -11.08
CA ARG A 89 -15.10 -3.64 -11.96
C ARG A 89 -13.89 -2.71 -11.97
N HIS A 90 -13.34 -2.41 -10.79
CA HIS A 90 -12.09 -1.65 -10.68
C HIS A 90 -10.96 -2.33 -11.46
N GLY A 91 -10.82 -3.66 -11.38
CA GLY A 91 -9.85 -4.41 -12.17
C GLY A 91 -10.02 -4.23 -13.69
N LEU A 92 -11.26 -4.18 -14.20
CA LEU A 92 -11.52 -3.87 -15.61
C LEU A 92 -11.15 -2.43 -15.98
N ASP A 93 -11.37 -1.48 -15.07
CA ASP A 93 -10.93 -0.09 -15.24
C ASP A 93 -9.39 -0.03 -15.31
N ILE A 94 -8.69 -0.78 -14.45
CA ILE A 94 -7.23 -0.88 -14.43
C ILE A 94 -6.67 -1.48 -15.73
N VAL A 95 -7.32 -2.50 -16.30
CA VAL A 95 -6.96 -3.03 -17.63
C VAL A 95 -7.03 -1.92 -18.68
N THR A 96 -8.13 -1.16 -18.68
CA THR A 96 -8.32 -0.04 -19.62
C THR A 96 -7.27 1.03 -19.41
N GLU A 97 -6.97 1.39 -18.16
CA GLU A 97 -5.97 2.38 -17.82
C GLU A 97 -4.59 1.97 -18.34
N LEU A 98 -4.15 0.73 -18.05
CA LEU A 98 -2.87 0.19 -18.51
C LEU A 98 -2.75 0.23 -20.04
N GLN A 99 -3.82 -0.09 -20.78
CA GLN A 99 -3.81 -0.06 -22.25
C GLN A 99 -3.61 1.35 -22.84
N HIS A 100 -3.96 2.40 -22.11
CA HIS A 100 -3.79 3.79 -22.55
C HIS A 100 -2.49 4.43 -22.01
N MET A 101 -1.70 3.71 -21.22
CA MET A 101 -0.44 4.23 -20.69
C MET A 101 0.67 4.18 -21.75
N PRO A 102 1.34 5.31 -22.05
CA PRO A 102 2.48 5.31 -22.97
C PRO A 102 3.74 4.67 -22.37
N GLU A 103 3.84 4.54 -21.05
CA GLU A 103 5.02 4.02 -20.34
C GLU A 103 5.18 2.50 -20.45
N VAL A 104 4.12 1.76 -20.84
CA VAL A 104 4.13 0.30 -20.86
C VAL A 104 3.43 -0.25 -22.11
N GLU A 105 4.00 -1.31 -22.70
CA GLU A 105 3.32 -2.06 -23.77
C GLU A 105 2.38 -3.08 -23.15
N VAL A 106 1.09 -3.01 -23.48
CA VAL A 106 0.07 -3.96 -23.02
C VAL A 106 -0.47 -4.77 -24.19
N GLU A 107 -0.45 -6.10 -24.05
CA GLU A 107 -1.00 -7.05 -25.01
C GLU A 107 -2.15 -7.85 -24.39
N LEU A 108 -3.32 -7.83 -25.04
CA LEU A 108 -4.41 -8.75 -24.70
C LEU A 108 -4.23 -10.08 -25.44
N LEU A 109 -3.80 -11.11 -24.71
CA LEU A 109 -3.54 -12.42 -25.29
C LEU A 109 -4.85 -13.20 -25.51
N GLN A 110 -5.09 -13.62 -26.74
CA GLN A 110 -6.26 -14.40 -27.12
C GLN A 110 -6.10 -15.87 -26.73
N ASP A 111 -6.36 -16.18 -25.45
CA ASP A 111 -6.27 -17.53 -24.90
C ASP A 111 -7.66 -18.15 -24.61
N GLY A 112 -8.75 -17.47 -24.96
CA GLY A 112 -10.12 -17.91 -24.70
C GLY A 112 -10.79 -17.12 -23.57
N SER A 113 -12.12 -17.00 -23.60
CA SER A 113 -12.87 -16.19 -22.63
C SER A 113 -13.17 -16.90 -21.31
N ARG A 114 -12.96 -18.21 -21.24
CA ARG A 114 -13.09 -19.02 -20.02
C ARG A 114 -11.96 -20.04 -19.96
N ALA A 115 -11.34 -20.15 -18.79
CA ALA A 115 -10.43 -21.24 -18.49
C ALA A 115 -11.22 -22.36 -17.81
N THR A 116 -11.43 -23.48 -18.51
CA THR A 116 -12.15 -24.66 -17.97
C THR A 116 -11.39 -25.32 -16.82
N GLU A 117 -10.07 -25.22 -16.87
CA GLU A 117 -9.07 -25.68 -15.91
C GLU A 117 -8.88 -24.70 -14.73
N GLY A 118 -9.50 -23.53 -14.79
CA GLY A 118 -9.24 -22.42 -13.86
C GLY A 118 -8.18 -21.46 -14.41
N VAL A 119 -8.28 -20.18 -14.02
CA VAL A 119 -7.37 -19.13 -14.51
C VAL A 119 -5.94 -19.37 -14.06
N ASP A 120 -5.74 -19.84 -12.83
CA ASP A 120 -4.42 -20.14 -12.24
C ASP A 120 -3.65 -21.18 -13.07
N GLU A 121 -4.27 -22.34 -13.34
CA GLU A 121 -3.65 -23.41 -14.13
C GLU A 121 -3.33 -22.95 -15.56
N ARG A 122 -4.22 -22.13 -16.13
CA ARG A 122 -4.00 -21.54 -17.44
C ARG A 122 -2.84 -20.56 -17.46
N LEU A 123 -2.68 -19.73 -16.42
CA LEU A 123 -1.54 -18.83 -16.27
C LEU A 123 -0.22 -19.60 -16.17
N LEU A 124 -0.18 -20.69 -15.40
CA LEU A 124 0.99 -21.58 -15.30
C LEU A 124 1.35 -22.19 -16.65
N ALA A 125 0.36 -22.74 -17.37
CA ALA A 125 0.54 -23.33 -18.69
C ALA A 125 1.06 -22.30 -19.72
N LEU A 126 0.49 -21.08 -19.73
CA LEU A 126 0.92 -19.99 -20.59
C LEU A 126 2.34 -19.53 -20.25
N ALA A 127 2.67 -19.41 -18.96
CA ALA A 127 3.98 -19.00 -18.51
C ALA A 127 5.07 -19.99 -18.94
N LYS A 128 4.83 -21.31 -18.76
CA LYS A 128 5.72 -22.36 -19.26
C LYS A 128 5.88 -22.32 -20.77
N LYS A 129 4.77 -22.22 -21.50
CA LYS A 129 4.75 -22.24 -22.97
C LYS A 129 5.53 -21.08 -23.58
N HIS A 130 5.42 -19.90 -22.98
CA HIS A 130 5.99 -18.67 -23.51
C HIS A 130 7.26 -18.21 -22.77
N GLN A 131 7.75 -19.00 -21.80
CA GLN A 131 8.85 -18.61 -20.89
C GLN A 131 8.60 -17.23 -20.26
N ALA A 132 7.33 -16.94 -19.95
CA ALA A 132 6.89 -15.68 -19.38
C ALA A 132 7.02 -15.71 -17.85
N VAL A 133 7.04 -14.53 -17.25
CA VAL A 133 6.97 -14.36 -15.79
C VAL A 133 5.54 -14.07 -15.38
N ILE A 134 5.13 -14.50 -14.18
CA ILE A 134 3.78 -14.26 -13.67
C ILE A 134 3.80 -13.10 -12.68
N CYS A 135 2.96 -12.09 -12.87
CA CYS A 135 2.69 -11.06 -11.89
C CYS A 135 1.40 -11.40 -11.14
N THR A 136 1.52 -11.72 -9.85
CA THR A 136 0.38 -12.14 -9.00
C THR A 136 0.51 -11.60 -7.57
N LEU A 137 -0.62 -11.41 -6.89
CA LEU A 137 -0.71 -11.16 -5.46
C LEU A 137 -1.20 -12.40 -4.69
N ASP A 138 -1.58 -13.46 -5.38
CA ASP A 138 -2.04 -14.70 -4.77
C ASP A 138 -0.87 -15.53 -4.22
N TYR A 139 -1.01 -15.97 -2.97
CA TYR A 139 0.04 -16.73 -2.29
C TYR A 139 0.19 -18.15 -2.84
N ASN A 140 -0.91 -18.81 -3.19
CA ASN A 140 -0.90 -20.19 -3.66
C ASN A 140 -0.35 -20.27 -5.09
N LEU A 141 -0.83 -19.41 -5.99
CA LEU A 141 -0.31 -19.33 -7.36
C LEU A 141 1.19 -19.03 -7.36
N ASN A 142 1.66 -18.11 -6.50
CA ASN A 142 3.08 -17.85 -6.32
C ASN A 142 3.86 -19.12 -5.93
N LYS A 143 3.41 -19.84 -4.89
CA LYS A 143 4.10 -21.06 -4.42
C LYS A 143 4.16 -22.14 -5.50
N VAL A 144 3.06 -22.38 -6.22
CA VAL A 144 3.03 -23.37 -7.29
C VAL A 144 3.95 -22.94 -8.43
N ALA A 145 3.85 -21.70 -8.90
CA ALA A 145 4.69 -21.18 -9.98
C ALA A 145 6.19 -21.32 -9.69
N VAL A 146 6.63 -21.01 -8.47
CA VAL A 146 8.04 -21.17 -8.05
C VAL A 146 8.48 -22.64 -8.09
N VAL A 147 7.63 -23.57 -7.64
CA VAL A 147 7.92 -25.03 -7.72
C VAL A 147 8.05 -25.48 -9.17
N GLU A 148 7.28 -24.88 -10.08
CA GLU A 148 7.34 -25.16 -11.51
C GLU A 148 8.49 -24.44 -12.25
N GLY A 149 9.35 -23.72 -11.53
CA GLY A 149 10.48 -22.98 -12.09
C GLY A 149 10.09 -21.70 -12.83
N ILE A 150 8.88 -21.19 -12.60
CA ILE A 150 8.36 -19.96 -13.22
C ILE A 150 8.73 -18.79 -12.31
N THR A 151 9.29 -17.73 -12.90
CA THR A 151 9.61 -16.51 -12.14
C THR A 151 8.32 -15.75 -11.82
N VAL A 152 8.17 -15.34 -10.56
CA VAL A 152 7.01 -14.61 -10.07
C VAL A 152 7.40 -13.18 -9.69
N LEU A 153 6.61 -12.21 -10.12
CA LEU A 153 6.65 -10.81 -9.71
C LEU A 153 5.51 -10.57 -8.72
N ASN A 154 5.81 -10.62 -7.43
CA ASN A 154 4.83 -10.35 -6.38
C ASN A 154 4.94 -8.90 -5.89
N ILE A 155 3.89 -8.10 -6.13
CA ILE A 155 3.88 -6.68 -5.75
C ILE A 155 3.94 -6.49 -4.21
N ASN A 156 3.38 -7.41 -3.42
CA ASN A 156 3.50 -7.34 -1.96
C ASN A 156 4.94 -7.58 -1.49
N GLU A 157 5.62 -8.56 -2.08
CA GLU A 157 7.04 -8.83 -1.78
C GLU A 157 7.92 -7.66 -2.19
N LEU A 158 7.65 -7.05 -3.35
CA LEU A 158 8.34 -5.84 -3.81
C LEU A 158 8.13 -4.69 -2.81
N ALA A 159 6.89 -4.42 -2.42
CA ALA A 159 6.60 -3.36 -1.45
C ALA A 159 7.29 -3.60 -0.10
N GLN A 160 7.41 -4.86 0.33
CA GLN A 160 8.14 -5.21 1.55
C GLN A 160 9.65 -4.99 1.41
N ALA A 161 10.22 -5.33 0.25
CA ALA A 161 11.64 -5.14 -0.03
C ALA A 161 12.03 -3.67 -0.17
N LEU A 162 11.09 -2.81 -0.60
CA LEU A 162 11.29 -1.35 -0.71
C LEU A 162 11.16 -0.62 0.63
N ARG A 163 10.72 -1.27 1.72
CA ARG A 163 10.67 -0.63 3.03
C ARG A 163 12.08 -0.25 3.45
N MET A 164 12.25 1.00 3.89
CA MET A 164 13.55 1.50 4.30
C MET A 164 14.16 0.59 5.38
N ALA A 165 15.32 0.03 5.07
CA ALA A 165 16.08 -0.73 6.03
C ALA A 165 16.84 0.27 6.90
N HIS A 166 16.24 0.69 8.02
CA HIS A 166 17.03 1.41 9.01
C HIS A 166 18.12 0.49 9.55
N LEU A 167 19.37 0.92 9.41
CA LEU A 167 20.53 0.16 9.85
C LEU A 167 20.88 0.50 11.30
N PRO A 168 21.46 -0.44 12.07
CA PRO A 168 22.14 -0.10 13.31
C PRO A 168 23.14 1.04 13.10
N GLY A 169 23.09 2.06 13.95
CA GLY A 169 23.90 3.28 13.85
C GLY A 169 23.24 4.44 13.10
N GLU A 170 22.09 4.23 12.46
CA GLU A 170 21.35 5.30 11.81
C GLU A 170 20.64 6.21 12.83
N GLU A 171 20.82 7.52 12.69
CA GLU A 171 20.15 8.51 13.53
C GLU A 171 18.86 9.01 12.87
N LEU A 172 17.79 9.08 13.65
CA LEU A 172 16.50 9.59 13.18
C LEU A 172 15.72 10.29 14.31
N MET A 173 14.69 11.04 13.94
CA MET A 173 13.81 11.72 14.89
C MET A 173 12.56 10.86 15.14
N ILE A 174 12.29 10.51 16.39
CA ILE A 174 11.08 9.78 16.79
C ILE A 174 10.29 10.61 17.78
N GLU A 175 9.00 10.80 17.50
CA GLU A 175 8.05 11.26 18.50
C GLU A 175 7.71 10.11 19.45
N VAL A 176 7.97 10.33 20.75
CA VAL A 176 7.66 9.33 21.78
C VAL A 176 6.19 9.48 22.13
N VAL A 177 5.35 8.53 21.72
CA VAL A 177 3.90 8.62 21.87
C VAL A 177 3.42 8.03 23.20
N GLN A 178 4.11 6.98 23.68
CA GLN A 178 3.67 6.25 24.87
C GLN A 178 4.85 5.69 25.69
N LYS A 179 4.56 5.21 26.92
CA LYS A 179 5.53 4.48 27.74
C LYS A 179 5.81 3.10 27.14
N GLY A 180 7.07 2.67 27.20
CA GLY A 180 7.45 1.31 26.83
C GLY A 180 7.11 0.29 27.92
N GLN A 181 7.44 -0.96 27.63
CA GLN A 181 7.20 -2.07 28.56
C GLN A 181 8.02 -1.90 29.84
N ASP A 182 9.29 -1.51 29.72
CA ASP A 182 10.11 -1.18 30.87
C ASP A 182 9.93 0.28 31.30
N SER A 183 10.06 0.54 32.59
CA SER A 183 9.82 1.86 33.20
C SER A 183 10.68 3.00 32.63
N HIS A 184 11.82 2.67 32.03
CA HIS A 184 12.76 3.62 31.41
C HIS A 184 12.57 3.78 29.89
N GLN A 185 11.71 2.99 29.27
CA GLN A 185 11.49 3.01 27.82
C GLN A 185 10.37 3.97 27.43
N GLY A 186 10.51 4.55 26.24
CA GLY A 186 9.43 5.18 25.48
C GLY A 186 9.19 4.42 24.19
N VAL A 187 8.01 4.58 23.59
CA VAL A 187 7.67 3.98 22.29
C VAL A 187 7.16 5.06 21.37
N GLY A 188 7.70 5.07 20.16
CA GLY A 188 7.21 5.85 19.03
C GLY A 188 7.02 4.97 17.80
N TYR A 189 6.57 5.57 16.71
CA TYR A 189 6.31 4.88 15.46
C TYR A 189 6.96 5.61 14.31
N LEU A 190 7.52 4.87 13.37
CA LEU A 190 7.95 5.39 12.08
C LEU A 190 6.73 5.65 11.19
N PRO A 191 6.87 6.47 10.12
CA PRO A 191 5.78 6.73 9.17
C PRO A 191 5.20 5.47 8.52
N ASP A 192 6.00 4.40 8.44
CA ASP A 192 5.59 3.10 7.89
C ASP A 192 4.89 2.19 8.91
N GLY A 193 4.68 2.67 10.15
CA GLY A 193 4.05 1.95 11.25
C GLY A 193 5.01 1.06 12.07
N THR A 194 6.30 1.02 11.74
CA THR A 194 7.30 0.26 12.52
C THR A 194 7.42 0.83 13.94
N MET A 195 7.26 -0.03 14.95
CA MET A 195 7.34 0.36 16.36
C MET A 195 8.80 0.55 16.77
N VAL A 196 9.14 1.72 17.32
CA VAL A 196 10.49 2.06 17.81
C VAL A 196 10.45 2.21 19.33
N VAL A 197 11.14 1.31 20.03
CA VAL A 197 11.36 1.36 21.47
C VAL A 197 12.63 2.14 21.74
N VAL A 198 12.51 3.26 22.44
CA VAL A 198 13.62 4.17 22.76
C VAL A 198 14.00 4.03 24.23
N GLU A 199 15.26 3.68 24.50
CA GLU A 199 15.80 3.63 25.85
C GLU A 199 15.91 5.02 26.48
N GLN A 200 15.59 5.12 27.77
CA GLN A 200 15.62 6.36 28.57
C GLN A 200 14.69 7.48 28.07
N ALA A 201 13.62 7.12 27.35
CA ALA A 201 12.67 8.07 26.76
C ALA A 201 11.32 8.17 27.51
N ASN A 202 11.14 7.45 28.63
CA ASN A 202 9.91 7.47 29.42
C ASN A 202 9.44 8.86 29.90
N LYS A 203 10.37 9.81 30.06
CA LYS A 203 10.09 11.20 30.47
C LYS A 203 9.86 12.15 29.29
N LEU A 204 10.03 11.68 28.06
CA LEU A 204 10.00 12.49 26.83
C LEU A 204 8.74 12.23 26.00
N ILE A 205 7.67 11.71 26.62
CA ILE A 205 6.40 11.46 25.94
C ILE A 205 5.81 12.77 25.41
N GLY A 206 5.34 12.75 24.17
CA GLY A 206 4.88 13.90 23.41
C GLY A 206 5.99 14.74 22.79
N GLN A 207 7.26 14.30 22.84
CA GLN A 207 8.39 15.03 22.26
C GLN A 207 9.06 14.24 21.14
N ALA A 208 9.51 14.95 20.10
CA ALA A 208 10.38 14.42 19.07
C ALA A 208 11.83 14.39 19.56
N VAL A 209 12.40 13.19 19.64
CA VAL A 209 13.74 12.95 20.19
C VAL A 209 14.64 12.39 19.10
N ARG A 210 15.90 12.84 19.04
CA ARG A 210 16.91 12.24 18.16
C ARG A 210 17.42 10.95 18.78
N VAL A 211 17.33 9.87 18.01
CA VAL A 211 17.67 8.51 18.46
C VAL A 211 18.55 7.81 17.43
N GLU A 212 19.42 6.94 17.89
CA GLU A 212 20.26 6.05 17.08
C GLU A 212 19.70 4.64 17.17
N ILE A 213 19.42 4.01 16.03
CA ILE A 213 18.96 2.63 15.97
C ILE A 213 20.08 1.72 16.48
N VAL A 214 19.79 0.89 17.47
CA VAL A 214 20.75 -0.08 18.02
C VAL A 214 20.56 -1.45 17.37
N ARG A 215 19.31 -1.90 17.24
CA ARG A 215 18.97 -3.20 16.68
C ARG A 215 17.53 -3.24 16.21
N SER A 216 17.23 -4.08 15.24
CA SER A 216 15.86 -4.42 14.84
C SER A 216 15.52 -5.85 15.21
N LEU A 217 14.30 -6.09 15.68
CA LEU A 217 13.77 -7.40 16.03
C LEU A 217 12.48 -7.65 15.24
N GLN A 218 12.39 -8.81 14.60
CA GLN A 218 11.15 -9.24 13.93
C GLN A 218 10.30 -10.03 14.94
N THR A 219 9.08 -9.58 15.19
CA THR A 219 8.09 -10.27 16.03
C THR A 219 6.93 -10.80 15.19
N ALA A 220 6.08 -11.65 15.78
CA ALA A 220 4.83 -12.10 15.16
C ALA A 220 3.87 -10.95 14.81
N ALA A 221 3.95 -9.82 15.53
CA ALA A 221 3.12 -8.63 15.28
C ALA A 221 3.75 -7.64 14.27
N GLY A 222 4.98 -7.89 13.80
CA GLY A 222 5.69 -7.02 12.87
C GLY A 222 7.13 -6.72 13.29
N LYS A 223 7.76 -5.79 12.57
CA LYS A 223 9.13 -5.33 12.82
C LYS A 223 9.12 -4.32 13.98
N MET A 224 9.99 -4.53 14.96
CA MET A 224 10.24 -3.63 16.07
C MET A 224 11.69 -3.15 15.98
N MET A 225 11.96 -1.89 16.31
CA MET A 225 13.31 -1.34 16.39
C MET A 225 13.60 -0.88 17.80
N PHE A 226 14.83 -1.08 18.26
CA PHE A 226 15.33 -0.56 19.52
C PHE A 226 16.32 0.54 19.22
N ALA A 227 16.14 1.69 19.85
CA ALA A 227 16.98 2.85 19.68
C ALA A 227 17.44 3.40 21.03
N LYS A 228 18.59 4.07 21.04
CA LYS A 228 19.09 4.82 22.18
C LYS A 228 19.07 6.30 21.85
N ARG A 229 18.90 7.15 22.85
CA ARG A 229 18.96 8.60 22.65
C ARG A 229 20.36 9.04 22.27
N VAL A 230 20.48 9.85 21.22
CA VAL A 230 21.73 10.55 20.91
C VAL A 230 21.79 11.80 21.76
N GLY A 231 22.70 11.83 22.74
CA GLY A 231 22.98 13.05 23.48
C GLY A 231 23.62 14.07 22.54
N VAL A 232 23.16 15.32 22.56
CA VAL A 232 23.92 16.43 21.96
C VAL A 232 25.27 16.44 22.66
N LYS A 233 26.35 16.05 21.97
CA LYS A 233 27.71 16.21 22.49
C LYS A 233 27.89 17.71 22.79
N PRO A 234 28.19 18.11 24.03
CA PRO A 234 28.62 19.48 24.28
C PRO A 234 29.89 19.69 23.46
N VAL A 235 29.87 20.66 22.55
CA VAL A 235 31.10 21.15 21.95
C VAL A 235 31.94 21.69 23.10
N ALA A 236 33.06 21.02 23.39
CA ALA A 236 33.98 21.47 24.42
C ALA A 236 34.58 22.81 23.98
N THR A 237 34.12 23.90 24.61
CA THR A 237 34.84 25.17 24.56
C THR A 237 36.15 24.97 25.29
N GLN A 238 37.23 24.74 24.55
CA GLN A 238 38.58 24.80 25.09
C GLN A 238 38.83 26.23 25.56
N GLY A 239 39.06 26.37 26.87
CA GLY A 239 39.39 27.63 27.49
C GLY A 239 40.78 28.10 27.05
N THR A 240 40.87 29.35 26.63
CA THR A 240 42.10 30.15 26.74
C THR A 240 41.83 31.23 27.78
N ALA A 241 42.10 30.90 29.04
CA ALA A 241 42.36 31.89 30.06
C ALA A 241 43.84 32.25 29.95
N VAL A 242 44.16 33.48 29.56
CA VAL A 242 45.14 34.39 30.20
C VAL A 242 45.00 35.74 29.50
N LEU A 243 44.57 36.79 30.21
CA LEU A 243 45.30 38.06 30.31
C LEU A 243 44.75 38.88 31.50
N LYS A 244 45.71 39.44 32.22
CA LYS A 244 45.67 40.00 33.59
C LYS A 244 44.85 41.29 33.75
N ALA A 245 44.23 41.37 34.93
CA ALA A 245 44.28 42.44 35.95
C ALA A 245 44.27 43.93 35.54
N ALA A 246 43.23 44.63 36.04
CA ALA A 246 43.15 46.00 36.60
C ALA A 246 41.64 46.38 36.50
N VAL A 247 40.88 46.84 37.49
CA VAL A 247 41.08 47.86 38.53
C VAL A 247 40.01 47.63 39.62
N SER A 248 40.40 47.93 40.86
CA SER A 248 39.64 47.90 42.10
C SER A 248 38.65 49.06 42.30
N SER A 249 37.71 48.86 43.25
CA SER A 249 36.95 49.86 44.05
C SER A 249 35.85 50.63 43.30
N THR A 250 34.62 50.88 43.80
CA THR A 250 34.14 51.34 45.12
C THR A 250 32.59 51.19 45.08
N GLY A 251 31.91 50.52 46.01
CA GLY A 251 31.23 51.13 47.18
C GLY A 251 29.71 51.37 46.99
N GLY A 252 28.90 51.02 48.00
CA GLY A 252 27.65 51.76 48.31
C GLY A 252 26.28 51.04 48.23
N ARG A 253 25.89 50.40 49.35
CA ARG A 253 24.58 50.49 50.07
C ARG A 253 23.35 51.11 49.35
N LYS A 254 22.21 50.41 49.37
CA LYS A 254 21.03 50.70 50.24
C LYS A 254 19.83 49.77 50.02
N GLN A 255 19.15 49.47 51.13
CA GLN A 255 17.84 48.82 51.29
C GLN A 255 16.67 49.78 51.01
N ALA A 256 15.49 49.20 50.76
CA ALA A 256 14.15 49.49 51.33
C ALA A 256 13.07 49.38 50.23
N GLN A 257 12.14 48.42 50.24
CA GLN A 257 10.95 48.26 51.11
C GLN A 257 9.77 49.16 50.68
N THR A 258 8.54 48.61 50.76
CA THR A 258 7.22 49.29 50.82
C THR A 258 6.50 49.40 49.45
N THR A 259 5.18 49.22 49.24
CA THR A 259 4.00 48.61 49.89
C THR A 259 2.84 48.75 48.88
N GLN A 260 1.88 47.81 48.93
CA GLN A 260 0.47 47.80 48.48
C GLN A 260 -0.12 49.01 47.71
N ARG A 261 -1.03 48.71 46.76
CA ARG A 261 -2.44 49.18 46.79
C ARG A 261 -3.34 48.47 45.78
N GLN A 262 -4.57 48.21 46.23
CA GLN A 262 -5.73 47.62 45.53
C GLN A 262 -6.57 48.69 44.82
N ASN A 263 -7.56 48.20 44.05
CA ASN A 263 -8.80 48.83 43.57
C ASN A 263 -8.68 49.74 42.32
N SER A 264 -9.62 49.80 41.37
CA SER A 264 -10.88 49.11 41.09
C SER A 264 -11.45 49.66 39.77
N THR A 265 -12.49 48.99 39.22
CA THR A 265 -13.63 49.54 38.44
C THR A 265 -13.47 49.86 36.93
N GLU A 266 -14.14 49.03 36.13
CA GLU A 266 -14.86 49.35 34.87
C GLU A 266 -15.95 50.44 35.08
N PRO A 267 -16.43 51.12 34.01
CA PRO A 267 -17.69 50.68 33.36
C PRO A 267 -17.86 50.92 31.84
N GLU A 268 -18.75 50.09 31.26
CA GLU A 268 -19.83 50.37 30.27
C GLU A 268 -19.66 50.34 28.72
N LYS A 269 -20.24 49.27 28.14
CA LYS A 269 -21.38 49.16 27.17
C LYS A 269 -21.57 50.11 25.96
N HIS A 270 -21.77 49.49 24.77
CA HIS A 270 -22.88 49.67 23.80
C HIS A 270 -22.88 48.42 22.87
N GLY A 271 -23.96 47.62 22.67
CA GLY A 271 -25.17 47.86 21.83
C GLY A 271 -24.82 47.64 20.34
N GLN A 272 -25.44 46.82 19.47
CA GLN A 272 -26.78 46.24 19.24
C GLN A 272 -26.64 45.09 18.20
N GLN A 273 -27.39 43.95 18.29
CA GLN A 273 -28.63 43.60 17.53
C GLN A 273 -28.42 43.51 15.99
N ASN A 274 -28.94 42.58 15.17
CA ASN A 274 -30.12 41.70 15.14
C ASN A 274 -29.99 40.89 13.80
N ARG A 275 -30.35 39.61 13.61
CA ARG A 275 -31.67 39.05 13.17
C ARG A 275 -31.39 37.64 12.59
N ARG A 276 -32.05 36.56 13.03
CA ARG A 276 -33.31 35.92 12.54
C ARG A 276 -33.17 35.18 11.18
N THR A 277 -33.80 34.06 10.84
CA THR A 277 -34.74 33.06 11.44
C THR A 277 -35.03 32.00 10.34
N ASN A 278 -35.54 30.82 10.73
CA ASN A 278 -36.69 30.04 10.15
C ASN A 278 -36.43 28.51 10.32
N ASP A 279 -37.11 27.73 11.17
CA ASP A 279 -38.52 27.23 11.21
C ASP A 279 -38.92 26.29 10.03
N THR A 280 -38.88 24.94 10.22
CA THR A 280 -39.97 23.93 10.48
C THR A 280 -40.52 23.23 9.19
N PRO A 281 -41.33 22.12 9.18
CA PRO A 281 -41.75 21.13 10.20
C PRO A 281 -41.85 19.62 9.77
N LYS A 282 -42.38 18.81 10.73
CA LYS A 282 -42.72 17.36 10.88
C LYS A 282 -43.64 16.63 9.86
N ARG A 283 -43.53 15.28 9.82
CA ARG A 283 -44.56 14.19 10.01
C ARG A 283 -44.00 12.85 9.46
N ALA A 284 -44.38 11.61 9.80
CA ALA A 284 -45.09 10.94 10.89
C ALA A 284 -44.97 9.41 10.66
N SER A 285 -44.93 8.62 11.75
CA SER A 285 -45.46 7.24 11.91
C SER A 285 -45.12 6.12 10.90
N GLN A 286 -44.45 5.06 11.38
CA GLN A 286 -44.95 3.68 11.30
C GLN A 286 -44.19 2.73 12.26
N ARG A 287 -44.94 2.11 13.18
CA ARG A 287 -44.53 0.97 14.01
C ARG A 287 -44.60 -0.30 13.17
N ARG A 288 -43.55 -1.14 13.17
CA ARG A 288 -43.67 -2.58 12.92
C ARG A 288 -42.73 -3.37 13.84
N ALA A 289 -43.30 -4.45 14.37
CA ALA A 289 -42.72 -5.35 15.34
C ALA A 289 -41.55 -6.17 14.75
N TYR A 290 -40.50 -6.36 15.55
CA TYR A 290 -39.43 -7.31 15.25
C TYR A 290 -39.84 -8.71 15.74
N HIS A 291 -40.03 -9.63 14.80
CA HIS A 291 -40.05 -11.06 15.07
C HIS A 291 -38.61 -11.54 15.32
N ALA A 292 -38.40 -12.23 16.44
CA ALA A 292 -37.19 -12.97 16.74
C ALA A 292 -37.15 -14.28 15.93
N HIS A 293 -35.98 -14.60 15.37
CA HIS A 293 -35.64 -15.95 14.88
C HIS A 293 -34.31 -16.42 15.49
N PRO A 294 -34.18 -17.73 15.79
CA PRO A 294 -33.27 -18.21 16.83
C PRO A 294 -31.85 -18.53 16.30
N LYS A 295 -30.84 -18.16 17.09
CA LYS A 295 -29.48 -18.71 17.00
C LYS A 295 -29.47 -20.11 17.61
N ARG A 296 -29.38 -21.16 16.80
CA ARG A 296 -29.05 -22.52 17.25
C ARG A 296 -28.39 -23.30 16.11
N GLN A 297 -27.05 -23.22 16.05
CA GLN A 297 -26.24 -24.21 15.30
C GLN A 297 -24.72 -24.14 15.57
N SER A 298 -24.23 -23.32 16.50
CA SER A 298 -22.78 -23.23 16.78
C SER A 298 -22.31 -23.95 18.05
N ARG A 299 -23.22 -24.41 18.92
CA ARG A 299 -22.83 -25.10 20.17
C ARG A 299 -22.58 -26.59 19.98
N ASP A 300 -23.28 -27.23 19.05
CA ASP A 300 -23.20 -28.70 18.86
C ASP A 300 -21.86 -29.18 18.27
N ARG A 301 -21.04 -28.27 17.71
CA ARG A 301 -19.70 -28.61 17.18
C ARG A 301 -18.59 -28.55 18.23
N GLU A 302 -18.74 -27.72 19.27
CA GLU A 302 -17.74 -27.63 20.34
C GLU A 302 -17.86 -28.81 21.29
N ASP A 303 -19.09 -29.24 21.60
CA ASP A 303 -19.36 -30.42 22.43
C ASP A 303 -18.88 -31.72 21.75
N ALA A 304 -19.01 -31.82 20.41
CA ALA A 304 -18.53 -32.97 19.64
C ALA A 304 -16.99 -33.08 19.57
N LEU A 305 -16.27 -31.97 19.74
CA LEU A 305 -14.80 -31.96 19.78
C LEU A 305 -14.26 -32.32 21.16
N LEU A 306 -14.99 -31.98 22.23
CA LEU A 306 -14.62 -32.32 23.60
C LEU A 306 -14.75 -33.83 23.87
N ASP A 307 -15.77 -34.48 23.30
CA ASP A 307 -15.95 -35.94 23.42
C ASP A 307 -14.87 -36.75 22.67
N LEU A 308 -14.27 -36.18 21.61
CA LEU A 308 -13.19 -36.85 20.87
C LEU A 308 -11.84 -36.80 21.61
N VAL A 309 -11.61 -35.76 22.41
CA VAL A 309 -10.39 -35.61 23.22
C VAL A 309 -10.44 -36.48 24.48
N ASN A 310 -11.63 -36.71 25.04
CA ASN A 310 -11.79 -37.46 26.28
C ASN A 310 -11.78 -38.99 26.09
N ASN A 311 -11.84 -39.47 24.85
CA ASN A 311 -11.93 -40.91 24.53
C ASN A 311 -10.62 -41.50 23.95
N GLN A 312 -9.48 -40.83 24.17
CA GLN A 312 -8.13 -41.29 23.78
C GLN A 312 -7.17 -41.56 24.95
N ASN A 313 -7.68 -41.82 26.17
CA ASN A 313 -6.89 -42.39 27.26
C ASN A 313 -7.50 -43.71 27.74
#